data_AF-A0A0G0N1K1-F1
#
_entry.id   AF-A0A0G0N1K1-F1
#
_cell.length_a   1.000
_cell.length_b   1.000
_cell.length_c   1.000
_cell.angle_alpha   90.00
_cell.angle_beta   90.00
_cell.angle_gamma   90.00
#
_symmetry.space_group_name_H-M   'P 1'
#
loop_
_entity.id
_entity.type
_entity.pdbx_description
1 polymer ?
#
loop_
_entity_poly.entity_id
_entity_poly.type
_entity_poly.pdbx_seq_one_letter_code
_entity_poly.pdbx_strand_id
1 'polypeptide(L)'
;MPTQPNNPVEDIFSAVDKAPQSKNVGNNLLYTNSSLEAPSPVINTAPSNKKKLWFIIALILIVAILSVVIFVMIKQFGLFQKTPVEVPVIPHPDTEVEVIIPQKDFVAEEDVIVTPMNDADGDGLSLEEETVLETNPNKADTDADGLSDYDEVKIFLTDPLDPDTDGDSYLDGEEVKGGYNPKGPGQLLNFDAALQDLKTNPATRE
;
A
#
# COMPACT_ATOMS: atom_id res chain seq x y z
N MET A 1 26.32 66.17 -21.74
CA MET A 1 27.19 66.52 -20.61
C MET A 1 27.25 65.32 -19.68
N PRO A 2 28.42 64.70 -19.44
CA PRO A 2 28.60 63.67 -18.44
C PRO A 2 29.13 64.28 -17.14
N THR A 3 28.57 63.87 -15.99
CA THR A 3 29.19 64.05 -14.68
C THR A 3 28.86 62.84 -13.80
N GLN A 4 29.84 61.98 -13.61
CA GLN A 4 30.04 61.16 -12.40
C GLN A 4 30.70 62.06 -11.33
N PRO A 5 30.51 61.84 -10.00
CA PRO A 5 31.31 60.81 -9.32
C PRO A 5 30.67 60.10 -8.09
N ASN A 6 31.06 58.84 -7.93
CA ASN A 6 31.43 58.09 -6.72
C ASN A 6 31.08 58.64 -5.33
N ASN A 7 30.45 57.80 -4.49
CA ASN A 7 31.07 57.34 -3.23
C ASN A 7 30.37 56.09 -2.62
N PRO A 8 31.09 55.33 -1.77
CA PRO A 8 30.90 53.89 -1.55
C PRO A 8 30.05 53.57 -0.31
N VAL A 9 29.41 52.39 -0.29
CA VAL A 9 28.81 51.80 0.91
C VAL A 9 29.45 50.44 1.19
N GLU A 10 30.49 50.54 2.02
CA GLU A 10 30.92 49.69 3.13
C GLU A 10 30.70 48.17 3.10
N ASP A 11 31.84 47.48 3.22
CA ASP A 11 32.02 46.06 3.55
C ASP A 11 31.29 45.66 4.85
N ILE A 12 30.22 44.88 4.71
CA ILE A 12 29.41 44.29 5.81
C ILE A 12 29.93 42.94 6.32
N PHE A 13 31.15 42.53 5.97
CA PHE A 13 31.74 41.27 6.43
C PHE A 13 33.04 41.47 7.24
N SER A 14 32.98 42.33 8.25
CA SER A 14 34.01 42.35 9.29
C SER A 14 33.38 42.47 10.66
N ALA A 15 33.79 41.54 11.54
CA ALA A 15 33.36 41.32 12.93
C ALA A 15 32.06 40.51 13.12
N VAL A 16 32.21 39.22 13.42
CA VAL A 16 31.70 38.58 14.65
C VAL A 16 32.39 37.22 14.75
N ASP A 17 33.57 37.27 15.38
CA ASP A 17 34.23 36.12 15.97
C ASP A 17 34.03 36.28 17.49
N LYS A 18 33.07 35.55 18.08
CA LYS A 18 32.96 35.33 19.54
C LYS A 18 31.83 34.37 19.91
N ALA A 19 32.21 33.12 20.15
CA ALA A 19 31.72 32.35 21.31
C ALA A 19 32.94 31.99 22.16
N PRO A 20 32.84 31.52 23.42
CA PRO A 20 31.66 31.27 24.26
C PRO A 20 31.79 31.94 25.66
N GLN A 21 30.75 31.91 26.50
CA GLN A 21 30.87 31.68 27.96
C GLN A 21 29.46 31.60 28.58
N SER A 22 29.00 30.37 28.87
CA SER A 22 27.93 30.13 29.85
C SER A 22 28.57 29.89 31.21
N LYS A 23 28.01 30.57 32.21
CA LYS A 23 28.48 30.68 33.60
C LYS A 23 28.48 29.32 34.30
N ASN A 24 29.58 28.98 34.96
CA ASN A 24 29.57 27.97 36.01
C ASN A 24 30.13 28.59 37.31
N VAL A 25 29.28 28.58 38.33
CA VAL A 25 29.50 29.19 39.64
C VAL A 25 29.96 28.09 40.60
N GLY A 26 31.07 28.34 41.29
CA GLY A 26 31.29 27.81 42.63
C GLY A 26 32.11 26.51 42.72
N ASN A 27 33.39 26.65 43.05
CA ASN A 27 33.91 26.49 44.41
C ASN A 27 35.36 25.98 44.41
N ASN A 28 36.25 26.82 44.95
CA ASN A 28 37.60 26.45 45.34
C ASN A 28 37.57 25.46 46.51
N LEU A 29 38.20 24.30 46.34
CA LEU A 29 38.83 23.58 47.44
C LEU A 29 40.27 23.26 47.04
N LEU A 30 41.20 23.99 47.65
CA LEU A 30 42.63 23.72 47.65
C LEU A 30 42.88 22.43 48.46
N TYR A 31 43.48 21.42 47.83
CA TYR A 31 44.23 20.38 48.51
C TYR A 31 45.54 20.14 47.77
N THR A 32 46.62 20.14 48.54
CA THR A 32 48.00 19.94 48.14
C THR A 32 48.41 18.47 48.22
N ASN A 33 49.49 18.14 47.50
CA ASN A 33 50.46 17.04 47.66
C ASN A 33 50.38 15.82 46.73
N SER A 34 51.45 15.71 45.93
CA SER A 34 52.19 14.52 45.50
C SER A 34 51.72 13.16 46.01
N SER A 35 51.40 12.25 45.08
CA SER A 35 52.03 10.93 45.01
C SER A 35 51.62 10.23 43.70
N LEU A 36 52.61 9.74 42.94
CA LEU A 36 52.41 8.89 41.76
C LEU A 36 52.15 7.45 42.24
N GLU A 37 50.89 7.05 42.30
CA GLU A 37 50.50 5.62 42.32
C GLU A 37 49.54 5.36 41.16
N ALA A 38 49.86 4.36 40.35
CA ALA A 38 49.04 3.95 39.21
C ALA A 38 47.69 3.37 39.69
N PRO A 39 46.55 3.77 39.11
CA PRO A 39 45.27 3.21 39.49
C PRO A 39 45.18 1.75 39.01
N SER A 40 44.91 0.84 39.95
CA SER A 40 44.54 -0.55 39.64
C SER A 40 43.21 -0.59 38.87
N PRO A 41 43.01 -1.53 37.93
CA PRO A 41 41.81 -1.58 37.10
C PRO A 41 40.58 -1.91 37.96
N VAL A 42 39.65 -0.96 38.04
CA VAL A 42 38.31 -1.18 38.61
C VAL A 42 37.48 -1.98 37.60
N ILE A 43 37.35 -3.28 37.84
CA ILE A 43 36.45 -4.15 37.06
C ILE A 43 35.00 -3.85 37.49
N ASN A 44 34.33 -2.98 36.75
CA ASN A 44 32.89 -2.78 36.87
C ASN A 44 32.17 -3.97 36.23
N THR A 45 31.76 -4.96 37.04
CA THR A 45 30.88 -6.03 36.54
C THR A 45 29.48 -5.47 36.31
N ALA A 46 29.05 -5.44 35.03
CA ALA A 46 27.72 -4.97 34.64
C ALA A 46 26.60 -5.82 35.29
N PRO A 47 25.47 -5.20 35.69
CA PRO A 47 24.37 -5.91 36.34
C PRO A 47 23.71 -6.90 35.38
N SER A 48 23.78 -8.20 35.69
CA SER A 48 23.20 -9.26 34.86
C SER A 48 21.66 -9.24 34.96
N ASN A 49 20.99 -8.81 33.88
CA ASN A 49 19.53 -8.78 33.79
C ASN A 49 18.95 -10.15 33.42
N LYS A 50 19.26 -11.19 34.21
CA LYS A 50 18.86 -12.59 33.97
C LYS A 50 17.34 -12.75 33.77
N LYS A 51 16.53 -11.87 34.39
CA LYS A 51 15.07 -11.82 34.20
C LYS A 51 14.69 -11.42 32.77
N LYS A 52 15.34 -10.40 32.19
CA LYS A 52 15.11 -9.96 30.80
C LYS A 52 15.51 -11.05 29.79
N LEU A 53 16.60 -11.77 30.07
CA LEU A 53 17.02 -12.91 29.25
C LEU A 53 15.99 -14.04 29.28
N TRP A 54 15.43 -14.35 30.45
CA TRP A 54 14.34 -15.32 30.59
C TRP A 54 13.07 -14.90 29.85
N PHE A 55 12.71 -13.61 29.86
CA PHE A 55 11.57 -13.11 29.08
C PHE A 55 11.77 -13.26 27.57
N ILE A 56 12.98 -13.00 27.07
CA ILE A 56 13.29 -13.15 25.64
C ILE A 56 13.21 -14.63 25.23
N ILE A 57 13.76 -15.54 26.04
CA ILE A 57 13.69 -16.98 25.76
C ILE A 57 12.23 -17.47 25.78
N ALA A 58 11.42 -17.01 26.73
CA ALA A 58 10.00 -17.36 26.78
C ALA A 58 9.22 -16.85 25.55
N LEU A 59 9.50 -15.63 25.08
CA LEU A 59 8.87 -15.07 23.88
C LEU A 59 9.19 -15.89 22.63
N ILE A 60 10.46 -16.28 22.44
CA ILE A 60 10.90 -17.10 21.31
C ILE A 60 10.20 -18.47 21.33
N LEU A 61 10.05 -19.09 22.52
CA LEU A 61 9.33 -20.36 22.65
C LEU A 61 7.85 -20.23 22.29
N ILE A 62 7.19 -19.15 22.73
CA ILE A 62 5.77 -18.90 22.39
C ILE A 62 5.59 -18.75 20.89
N VAL A 63 6.44 -17.95 20.23
CA VAL A 63 6.38 -17.75 18.78
C VAL A 63 6.64 -19.07 18.02
N ALA A 64 7.59 -19.89 18.49
CA ALA A 64 7.85 -21.20 17.90
C ALA A 64 6.68 -22.18 18.06
N ILE A 65 5.97 -22.15 19.19
CA ILE A 65 4.78 -22.98 19.39
C ILE A 65 3.64 -22.51 18.47
N LEU A 66 3.42 -21.18 18.39
CA LEU A 66 2.39 -20.61 17.53
C LEU A 66 2.65 -20.93 16.05
N SER A 67 3.89 -20.85 15.58
CA SER A 67 4.22 -21.18 14.18
C SER A 67 3.94 -22.65 13.85
N VAL A 68 4.23 -23.56 14.78
CA VAL A 68 3.90 -25.00 14.62
C VAL A 68 2.39 -25.21 14.60
N VAL A 69 1.63 -24.55 15.49
CA VAL A 69 0.15 -24.64 15.50
C VAL A 69 -0.44 -24.14 14.19
N ILE A 70 0.02 -22.98 13.69
CA ILE A 70 -0.44 -22.41 12.41
C ILE A 70 -0.07 -23.34 11.25
N PHE A 71 1.14 -23.90 11.24
CA PHE A 71 1.55 -24.87 10.22
C PHE A 71 0.65 -26.12 10.20
N VAL A 72 0.32 -26.65 11.38
CA VAL A 72 -0.60 -27.80 11.50
C VAL A 72 -2.01 -27.40 11.05
N MET A 73 -2.49 -26.21 11.39
CA MET A 73 -3.80 -25.72 10.93
C MET A 73 -3.86 -25.57 9.42
N ILE A 74 -2.82 -25.02 8.78
CA ILE A 74 -2.74 -24.93 7.31
C ILE A 74 -2.72 -26.33 6.67
N LYS A 75 -2.05 -27.30 7.30
CA LYS A 75 -2.01 -28.69 6.81
C LYS A 75 -3.32 -29.46 7.01
N GLN A 76 -4.05 -29.21 8.10
CA GLN A 76 -5.35 -29.82 8.36
C GLN A 76 -6.47 -29.15 7.56
N PHE A 77 -6.39 -27.83 7.39
CA PHE A 77 -7.32 -27.00 6.63
C PHE A 77 -6.83 -26.82 5.20
N GLY A 78 -6.41 -27.92 4.57
CA GLY A 78 -6.00 -27.96 3.18
C GLY A 78 -7.05 -27.29 2.30
N LEU A 79 -6.69 -26.11 1.82
CA LEU A 79 -7.32 -25.41 0.70
C LEU A 79 -7.57 -26.39 -0.45
N PHE A 80 -8.71 -26.24 -1.11
CA PHE A 80 -9.18 -26.99 -2.28
C PHE A 80 -9.80 -28.37 -2.02
N GLN A 81 -11.08 -28.35 -1.66
CA GLN A 81 -12.01 -29.23 -2.38
C GLN A 81 -12.39 -28.50 -3.67
N LYS A 82 -11.54 -28.57 -4.70
CA LYS A 82 -11.99 -28.31 -6.08
C LYS A 82 -12.97 -29.43 -6.38
N THR A 83 -14.26 -29.20 -6.13
CA THR A 83 -15.30 -30.10 -6.63
C THR A 83 -15.11 -30.18 -8.13
N PRO A 84 -14.85 -31.36 -8.71
CA PRO A 84 -14.98 -31.53 -10.14
C PRO A 84 -16.43 -31.21 -10.46
N VAL A 85 -16.67 -30.10 -11.17
CA VAL A 85 -17.98 -29.84 -11.75
C VAL A 85 -18.17 -30.94 -12.79
N GLU A 86 -18.96 -31.94 -12.43
CA GLU A 86 -19.37 -33.00 -13.33
C GLU A 86 -20.32 -32.34 -14.35
N VAL A 87 -19.74 -31.87 -15.46
CA VAL A 87 -20.52 -31.35 -16.59
C VAL A 87 -21.40 -32.50 -17.08
N PRO A 88 -22.74 -32.36 -17.10
CA PRO A 88 -23.59 -33.40 -17.63
C PRO A 88 -23.24 -33.60 -19.10
N VAL A 89 -22.74 -34.79 -19.42
CA VAL A 89 -22.46 -35.23 -20.78
C VAL A 89 -23.79 -35.23 -21.54
N ILE A 90 -24.03 -34.18 -22.32
CA ILE A 90 -25.10 -34.15 -23.31
C ILE A 90 -24.71 -35.22 -24.35
N PRO A 91 -25.50 -36.29 -24.53
CA PRO A 91 -25.17 -37.29 -25.54
C PRO A 91 -25.21 -36.63 -26.91
N HIS A 92 -24.06 -36.65 -27.59
CA HIS A 92 -23.96 -36.34 -29.02
C HIS A 92 -24.88 -37.30 -29.78
N PRO A 93 -25.89 -36.83 -30.52
CA PRO A 93 -26.50 -37.65 -31.54
C PRO A 93 -25.53 -37.71 -32.73
N ASP A 94 -24.83 -38.84 -32.84
CA ASP A 94 -24.28 -39.29 -34.12
C ASP A 94 -25.46 -39.44 -35.09
N THR A 95 -25.70 -38.43 -35.92
CA THR A 95 -26.55 -38.57 -37.08
C THR A 95 -25.99 -37.70 -38.20
N GLU A 96 -25.14 -38.33 -39.00
CA GLU A 96 -24.89 -37.97 -40.39
C GLU A 96 -26.21 -37.62 -41.10
N VAL A 97 -26.40 -36.34 -41.43
CA VAL A 97 -27.29 -35.95 -42.53
C VAL A 97 -26.69 -34.76 -43.26
N GLU A 98 -26.07 -35.06 -44.40
CA GLU A 98 -25.70 -34.09 -45.42
C GLU A 98 -26.95 -33.56 -46.12
N VAL A 99 -27.36 -32.30 -45.89
CA VAL A 99 -28.26 -31.58 -46.81
C VAL A 99 -27.89 -30.08 -46.87
N ILE A 100 -27.47 -29.67 -48.06
CA ILE A 100 -27.23 -28.29 -48.51
C ILE A 100 -28.56 -27.60 -48.82
N ILE A 101 -28.88 -26.45 -48.20
CA ILE A 101 -29.76 -25.40 -48.77
C ILE A 101 -29.30 -24.00 -48.28
N PRO A 102 -29.18 -22.96 -49.16
CA PRO A 102 -28.68 -21.64 -48.80
C PRO A 102 -29.75 -20.65 -48.28
N GLN A 103 -29.36 -19.89 -47.24
CA GLN A 103 -29.79 -18.56 -46.77
C GLN A 103 -31.27 -18.14 -46.88
N LYS A 104 -31.96 -17.96 -45.74
CA LYS A 104 -33.01 -16.92 -45.57
C LYS A 104 -33.45 -16.72 -44.11
N ASP A 105 -33.32 -15.48 -43.62
CA ASP A 105 -34.08 -14.80 -42.55
C ASP A 105 -34.44 -15.60 -41.27
N PHE A 106 -33.61 -15.51 -40.23
CA PHE A 106 -34.10 -15.58 -38.85
C PHE A 106 -33.21 -14.74 -37.92
N VAL A 107 -33.72 -13.56 -37.56
CA VAL A 107 -33.23 -12.78 -36.40
C VAL A 107 -34.04 -13.28 -35.21
N ALA A 108 -33.38 -13.81 -34.18
CA ALA A 108 -33.70 -13.61 -32.77
C ALA A 108 -32.83 -14.53 -31.89
N GLU A 109 -32.06 -13.90 -31.00
CA GLU A 109 -31.57 -14.44 -29.74
C GLU A 109 -30.44 -15.50 -29.82
N GLU A 110 -29.26 -15.07 -30.28
CA GLU A 110 -28.03 -15.71 -29.80
C GLU A 110 -27.73 -15.15 -28.40
N ASP A 111 -28.06 -15.95 -27.40
CA ASP A 111 -27.49 -15.86 -26.06
C ASP A 111 -25.96 -15.89 -26.22
N VAL A 112 -25.33 -14.73 -26.05
CA VAL A 112 -23.89 -14.54 -26.23
C VAL A 112 -23.21 -15.41 -25.19
N ILE A 113 -22.71 -16.57 -25.63
CA ILE A 113 -21.83 -17.40 -24.83
C ILE A 113 -20.54 -16.60 -24.67
N VAL A 114 -20.45 -15.80 -23.59
CA VAL A 114 -19.24 -15.11 -23.17
C VAL A 114 -18.23 -16.18 -22.79
N THR A 115 -17.50 -16.65 -23.79
CA THR A 115 -16.37 -17.56 -23.60
C THR A 115 -15.23 -16.79 -22.91
N PRO A 116 -14.35 -17.44 -22.15
CA PRO A 116 -13.15 -16.85 -21.54
C PRO A 116 -12.10 -16.38 -22.57
N MET A 117 -12.52 -16.09 -23.80
CA MET A 117 -11.67 -15.58 -24.88
C MET A 117 -11.72 -14.04 -24.98
N ASN A 118 -12.61 -13.38 -24.24
CA ASN A 118 -12.82 -11.93 -24.33
C ASN A 118 -12.28 -11.13 -23.13
N ASP A 119 -11.62 -11.77 -22.16
CA ASP A 119 -10.97 -11.13 -21.01
C ASP A 119 -9.59 -11.80 -20.92
N ALA A 120 -8.57 -11.08 -21.40
CA ALA A 120 -7.29 -11.70 -21.76
C ALA A 120 -6.30 -11.78 -20.60
N ASP A 121 -6.43 -10.93 -19.58
CA ASP A 121 -5.65 -11.00 -18.34
C ASP A 121 -6.45 -11.45 -17.12
N GLY A 122 -7.78 -11.52 -17.22
CA GLY A 122 -8.65 -12.08 -16.19
C GLY A 122 -8.96 -11.11 -15.05
N ASP A 123 -8.86 -9.80 -15.28
CA ASP A 123 -9.20 -8.78 -14.28
C ASP A 123 -10.71 -8.53 -14.13
N GLY A 124 -11.49 -8.95 -15.14
CA GLY A 124 -12.94 -8.81 -15.19
C GLY A 124 -13.45 -7.74 -16.15
N LEU A 125 -12.58 -7.02 -16.85
CA LEU A 125 -12.92 -6.19 -18.02
C LEU A 125 -12.88 -7.04 -19.29
N SER A 126 -13.81 -6.76 -20.19
CA SER A 126 -13.76 -7.34 -21.53
C SER A 126 -12.79 -6.56 -22.44
N LEU A 127 -12.22 -7.22 -23.44
CA LEU A 127 -11.33 -6.62 -24.45
C LEU A 127 -11.96 -5.40 -25.12
N GLU A 128 -13.28 -5.39 -25.28
CA GLU A 128 -14.05 -4.26 -25.82
C GLU A 128 -14.09 -3.07 -24.85
N GLU A 129 -14.28 -3.33 -23.55
CA GLU A 129 -14.21 -2.30 -22.50
C GLU A 129 -12.79 -1.74 -22.40
N GLU A 130 -11.78 -2.60 -22.39
CA GLU A 130 -10.38 -2.19 -22.34
C GLU A 130 -9.97 -1.36 -23.55
N THR A 131 -10.45 -1.72 -24.74
CA THR A 131 -10.23 -0.92 -25.96
C THR A 131 -10.83 0.48 -25.84
N VAL A 132 -11.96 0.64 -25.14
CA VAL A 132 -12.61 1.94 -24.92
C VAL A 132 -11.92 2.74 -23.82
N LEU A 133 -11.38 2.07 -22.80
CA LEU A 133 -10.65 2.66 -21.69
C LEU A 133 -9.17 2.94 -22.03
N GLU A 134 -8.70 2.43 -23.17
CA GLU A 134 -7.30 2.48 -23.61
C GLU A 134 -6.32 1.76 -22.66
N THR A 135 -6.84 0.81 -21.87
CA THR A 135 -6.04 -0.06 -20.98
C THR A 135 -5.36 -1.19 -21.77
N ASN A 136 -4.44 -1.89 -21.12
CA ASN A 136 -3.68 -2.96 -21.76
C ASN A 136 -4.34 -4.33 -21.53
N PRO A 137 -4.89 -4.99 -22.57
CA PRO A 137 -5.62 -6.25 -22.46
C PRO A 137 -4.81 -7.48 -22.09
N ASN A 138 -3.56 -7.31 -21.67
CA ASN A 138 -2.72 -8.39 -21.19
C ASN A 138 -2.13 -8.06 -19.82
N LYS A 139 -2.68 -7.06 -19.14
CA LYS A 139 -2.28 -6.58 -17.83
C LYS A 139 -3.52 -6.14 -17.06
N ALA A 140 -3.83 -6.92 -16.04
CA ALA A 140 -4.89 -6.61 -15.08
C ALA A 140 -4.73 -5.28 -14.33
N ASP A 141 -3.59 -4.60 -14.47
CA ASP A 141 -3.19 -3.35 -13.80
C ASP A 141 -2.27 -2.64 -14.82
N THR A 142 -2.84 -1.67 -15.53
CA THR A 142 -2.22 -1.08 -16.71
C THR A 142 -1.08 -0.12 -16.34
N ASP A 143 -1.30 0.72 -15.33
CA ASP A 143 -0.36 1.73 -14.85
C ASP A 143 0.61 1.24 -13.75
N ALA A 144 0.38 0.02 -13.25
CA ALA A 144 1.21 -0.72 -12.32
C ALA A 144 1.28 -0.11 -10.91
N ASP A 145 0.18 0.46 -10.43
CA ASP A 145 0.08 1.09 -9.11
C ASP A 145 -0.35 0.10 -7.99
N GLY A 146 -0.82 -1.09 -8.38
CA GLY A 146 -1.28 -2.15 -7.49
C GLY A 146 -2.80 -2.25 -7.32
N LEU A 147 -3.59 -1.48 -8.06
CA LEU A 147 -5.04 -1.59 -8.24
C LEU A 147 -5.33 -2.16 -9.63
N SER A 148 -6.38 -2.97 -9.77
CA SER A 148 -6.70 -3.56 -11.09
C SER A 148 -7.55 -2.61 -11.93
N ASP A 149 -7.40 -2.60 -13.26
CA ASP A 149 -8.16 -1.72 -14.16
C ASP A 149 -9.68 -1.89 -13.92
N TYR A 150 -10.14 -3.13 -13.69
CA TYR A 150 -11.50 -3.42 -13.24
C TYR A 150 -11.88 -2.70 -11.93
N ASP A 151 -11.07 -2.83 -10.87
CA ASP A 151 -11.35 -2.21 -9.57
C ASP A 151 -11.37 -0.67 -9.69
N GLU A 152 -10.45 -0.11 -10.46
CA GLU A 152 -10.36 1.30 -10.75
C GLU A 152 -11.63 1.81 -11.43
N VAL A 153 -12.06 1.16 -12.52
CA VAL A 153 -13.21 1.63 -13.31
C VAL A 153 -14.55 1.33 -12.64
N LYS A 154 -14.67 0.20 -11.94
CA LYS A 154 -15.98 -0.28 -11.42
C LYS A 154 -16.20 0.00 -9.95
N ILE A 155 -15.14 0.15 -9.14
CA ILE A 155 -15.25 0.25 -7.68
C ILE A 155 -14.80 1.62 -7.18
N PHE A 156 -13.56 2.01 -7.48
CA PHE A 156 -12.93 3.21 -6.92
C PHE A 156 -13.14 4.46 -7.78
N LEU A 157 -13.49 4.26 -9.05
CA LEU A 157 -13.70 5.30 -10.06
C LEU A 157 -12.44 6.14 -10.33
N THR A 158 -11.25 5.55 -10.22
CA THR A 158 -9.94 6.13 -10.56
C THR A 158 -9.66 6.05 -12.06
N ASP A 159 -8.54 6.63 -12.51
CA ASP A 159 -8.10 6.56 -13.90
C ASP A 159 -7.09 5.41 -14.08
N PRO A 160 -7.44 4.32 -14.80
CA PRO A 160 -6.58 3.13 -14.94
C PRO A 160 -5.29 3.35 -15.76
N LEU A 161 -5.05 4.59 -16.18
CA LEU A 161 -3.84 5.02 -16.90
C LEU A 161 -2.98 5.98 -16.08
N ASP A 162 -3.43 6.38 -14.88
CA ASP A 162 -2.76 7.34 -14.02
C ASP A 162 -2.60 6.77 -12.59
N PRO A 163 -1.37 6.39 -12.20
CA PRO A 163 -1.15 5.64 -10.97
C PRO A 163 -1.36 6.47 -9.68
N ASP A 164 -1.75 7.74 -9.80
CA ASP A 164 -2.02 8.72 -8.73
C ASP A 164 -3.13 9.67 -9.23
N THR A 165 -4.39 9.19 -9.21
CA THR A 165 -5.53 9.87 -9.84
C THR A 165 -5.79 11.27 -9.28
N ASP A 166 -5.53 11.48 -7.99
CA ASP A 166 -5.78 12.77 -7.32
C ASP A 166 -4.55 13.71 -7.31
N GLY A 167 -3.39 13.18 -7.68
CA GLY A 167 -2.13 13.91 -7.87
C GLY A 167 -1.47 14.33 -6.57
N ASP A 168 -1.71 13.62 -5.46
CA ASP A 168 -1.19 13.94 -4.13
C ASP A 168 0.13 13.22 -3.78
N SER A 169 0.68 12.47 -4.73
CA SER A 169 1.92 11.67 -4.67
C SER A 169 1.82 10.35 -3.91
N TYR A 170 0.62 9.88 -3.60
CA TYR A 170 0.36 8.49 -3.19
C TYR A 170 -0.28 7.72 -4.34
N LEU A 171 0.04 6.43 -4.45
CA LEU A 171 -0.54 5.61 -5.51
C LEU A 171 -1.96 5.17 -5.14
N ASP A 172 -2.89 5.12 -6.09
CA ASP A 172 -4.29 4.77 -5.81
C ASP A 172 -4.38 3.38 -5.14
N GLY A 173 -3.61 2.40 -5.63
CA GLY A 173 -3.49 1.07 -5.05
C GLY A 173 -2.89 1.06 -3.62
N GLU A 174 -1.94 1.95 -3.32
CA GLU A 174 -1.39 2.09 -1.97
C GLU A 174 -2.42 2.71 -1.01
N GLU A 175 -3.15 3.71 -1.48
CA GLU A 175 -4.20 4.38 -0.74
C GLU A 175 -5.35 3.44 -0.42
N VAL A 176 -5.87 2.73 -1.43
CA VAL A 176 -6.96 1.77 -1.26
C VAL A 176 -6.58 0.69 -0.24
N LYS A 177 -5.37 0.16 -0.33
CA LYS A 177 -4.83 -0.81 0.62
C LYS A 177 -4.66 -0.23 2.02
N GLY A 178 -4.36 1.06 2.13
CA GLY A 178 -4.29 1.82 3.38
C GLY A 178 -5.65 2.27 3.94
N GLY A 179 -6.73 2.12 3.17
CA GLY A 179 -8.06 2.62 3.53
C GLY A 179 -8.24 4.13 3.29
N TYR A 180 -7.43 4.71 2.42
CA TYR A 180 -7.46 6.12 1.99
C TYR A 180 -8.12 6.27 0.63
N ASN A 181 -8.79 7.40 0.43
CA ASN A 181 -9.60 7.66 -0.77
C ASN A 181 -8.70 8.05 -1.96
N PRO A 182 -8.63 7.26 -3.04
CA PRO A 182 -7.75 7.50 -4.18
C PRO A 182 -8.21 8.65 -5.10
N LYS A 183 -9.26 9.37 -4.73
CA LYS A 183 -9.82 10.49 -5.51
C LYS A 183 -9.78 11.80 -4.76
N GLY A 184 -9.10 11.84 -3.63
CA GLY A 184 -9.05 13.02 -2.79
C GLY A 184 -8.78 12.72 -1.34
N PRO A 185 -8.64 13.76 -0.52
CA PRO A 185 -8.21 13.62 0.85
C PRO A 185 -9.18 12.79 1.70
N GLY A 186 -8.63 11.95 2.58
CA GLY A 186 -9.37 11.29 3.67
C GLY A 186 -9.39 9.77 3.57
N GLN A 187 -10.29 9.14 4.31
CA GLN A 187 -10.45 7.68 4.34
C GLN A 187 -11.55 7.23 3.37
N LEU A 188 -11.36 6.08 2.71
CA LEU A 188 -12.36 5.44 1.84
C LEU A 188 -13.71 5.26 2.54
N LEU A 189 -13.68 4.86 3.81
CA LEU A 189 -14.87 4.65 4.62
C LEU A 189 -14.84 5.59 5.82
N ASN A 190 -15.30 6.82 5.62
CA ASN A 190 -15.51 7.75 6.73
C ASN A 190 -16.89 7.53 7.35
N PHE A 191 -16.99 6.56 8.27
CA PHE A 191 -18.23 6.30 9.02
C PHE A 191 -18.71 7.53 9.80
N ASP A 192 -17.80 8.37 10.31
CA ASP A 192 -18.17 9.57 11.05
C ASP A 192 -18.83 10.62 10.15
N ALA A 193 -18.33 10.81 8.94
CA ALA A 193 -18.95 11.68 7.93
C ALA A 193 -20.29 11.11 7.46
N ALA A 194 -20.36 9.82 7.13
CA ALA A 194 -21.61 9.16 6.73
C ALA A 194 -22.68 9.23 7.83
N LEU A 195 -22.30 9.09 9.11
CA LEU A 195 -23.18 9.25 10.25
C LEU A 195 -23.55 10.72 10.52
N GLN A 196 -22.68 11.67 10.19
CA GLN A 196 -23.00 13.09 10.24
C GLN A 196 -24.06 13.44 9.21
N ASP A 197 -23.89 12.99 7.97
CA ASP A 197 -24.86 13.20 6.88
C ASP A 197 -26.21 12.53 7.17
N LEU A 198 -26.23 11.36 7.80
CA LEU A 198 -27.47 10.73 8.25
C LEU A 198 -28.19 11.53 9.36
N LYS A 199 -27.44 12.32 10.14
CA LYS A 199 -27.99 13.16 11.21
C LYS A 199 -28.39 14.56 10.71
N THR A 200 -27.72 15.07 9.68
CA THR A 200 -27.87 16.45 9.18
C THR A 200 -28.74 16.55 7.93
N ASN A 201 -28.93 15.47 7.16
CA ASN A 201 -29.78 15.47 5.97
C ASN A 201 -31.21 15.01 6.31
N PRO A 202 -32.25 15.86 6.21
CA PRO A 202 -33.62 15.46 6.47
C PRO A 202 -34.22 14.54 5.39
N ALA A 203 -33.57 14.40 4.22
CA ALA A 203 -34.07 13.59 3.09
C ALA A 203 -33.77 12.08 3.22
N THR A 204 -32.95 11.65 4.17
CA THR A 204 -32.59 10.23 4.37
C THR A 204 -33.43 9.54 5.46
N ARG A 205 -34.54 10.17 5.89
CA ARG A 205 -35.42 9.71 6.99
C ARG A 205 -36.78 9.15 6.54
N GLU A 206 -36.91 8.62 5.33
CA GLU A 206 -38.13 7.94 4.87
C GLU A 206 -37.96 6.42 4.78
#